data_AF-A0A350RER7-F1
#
_entry.id   AF-A0A350RER7-F1
#
_cell.length_a   1.000
_cell.length_b   1.000
_cell.length_c   1.000
_cell.angle_alpha   90.00
_cell.angle_beta   90.00
_cell.angle_gamma   90.00
#
_symmetry.space_group_name_H-M   'P 1'
#
loop_
_entity.id
_entity.type
_entity.pdbx_description
1 polymer ?
#
loop_
_entity_poly.entity_id
_entity_poly.type
_entity_poly.pdbx_seq_one_letter_code
_entity_poly.pdbx_strand_id
1 'polypeptide(L)' 'MHRDEKNKFIVELTDDEITQLAESVEFHIKLWPGYPAAEKEEQVRLLELRSLLRVGMLEVSFHKD' A
#
# COMPACT_ATOMS: atom_id res chain seq x y z
N MET A 1 -3.75 22.07 -26.46
CA MET A 1 -2.95 22.12 -25.20
C MET A 1 -3.14 20.78 -24.50
N HIS A 2 -2.29 19.78 -24.81
CA HIS A 2 -2.33 18.48 -24.16
C HIS A 2 -1.72 18.62 -22.77
N ARG A 3 -2.57 18.66 -21.73
CA ARG A 3 -2.15 18.61 -20.34
C ARG A 3 -1.80 17.16 -19.99
N ASP A 4 -0.52 16.92 -19.78
CA ASP A 4 0.05 15.89 -18.90
C ASP A 4 -0.62 14.52 -18.98
N GLU A 5 -0.31 13.76 -20.02
CA GLU A 5 -0.29 12.30 -19.90
C GLU A 5 0.78 11.96 -18.86
N LYS A 6 0.36 11.91 -17.58
CA LYS A 6 1.19 11.39 -16.49
C LYS A 6 1.79 10.07 -16.97
N ASN A 7 3.12 10.01 -17.01
CA ASN A 7 3.86 8.78 -17.26
C ASN A 7 3.34 7.70 -16.30
N LYS A 8 2.45 6.84 -16.78
CA LYS A 8 1.95 5.70 -16.04
C LYS A 8 3.09 4.68 -16.03
N PHE A 9 3.76 4.56 -14.90
CA PHE A 9 4.72 3.50 -14.68
C PHE A 9 3.93 2.23 -14.38
N ILE A 10 3.84 1.35 -15.37
CA ILE A 10 3.21 0.03 -15.24
C ILE A 10 4.33 -0.95 -14.95
N VAL A 11 4.27 -1.62 -13.81
CA VAL A 11 5.19 -2.70 -13.44
C VAL A 11 4.40 -4.00 -13.52
N GLU A 12 4.91 -4.94 -14.31
CA GLU A 12 4.44 -6.31 -14.29
C GLU A 12 5.13 -7.03 -13.12
N LEU A 13 4.33 -7.62 -12.24
CA LEU A 13 4.81 -8.36 -11.07
C LEU A 13 4.58 -9.84 -11.27
N THR A 14 5.52 -10.65 -10.83
CA THR A 14 5.38 -12.10 -10.74
C THR A 14 4.48 -12.50 -9.56
N ASP A 15 3.95 -13.72 -9.58
CA ASP A 15 3.10 -14.25 -8.49
C ASP A 15 3.82 -14.27 -7.12
N ASP A 16 5.14 -14.51 -7.13
CA ASP A 16 5.98 -14.48 -5.94
C ASP A 16 6.12 -13.05 -5.40
N GLU A 17 6.33 -12.06 -6.27
CA GLU A 17 6.40 -10.64 -5.89
C GLU A 17 5.04 -10.13 -5.35
N ILE A 18 3.94 -10.54 -5.98
CA ILE A 18 2.56 -10.29 -5.53
C ILE A 18 2.37 -10.85 -4.12
N THR A 19 2.83 -12.07 -3.87
CA THR A 19 2.72 -12.73 -2.56
C THR A 19 3.59 -12.05 -1.51
N GLN A 20 4.84 -11.71 -1.84
CA GLN A 20 5.73 -10.98 -0.96
C GLN A 20 5.19 -9.59 -0.59
N LEU A 21 4.57 -8.90 -1.55
CA LEU A 21 3.89 -7.62 -1.30
C LEU A 21 2.71 -7.81 -0.36
N ALA A 22 1.85 -8.81 -0.60
CA ALA A 22 0.71 -9.10 0.28
C ALA A 22 1.16 -9.36 1.73
N GLU A 23 2.18 -10.20 1.92
CA GLU A 23 2.74 -10.53 3.24
C GLU A 23 3.35 -9.31 3.92
N SER A 24 4.11 -8.50 3.18
CA SER A 24 4.69 -7.26 3.70
C SER A 24 3.59 -6.30 4.14
N VAL A 25 2.56 -6.09 3.33
CA VAL A 25 1.42 -5.23 3.66
C VAL A 25 0.70 -5.75 4.91
N GLU A 26 0.43 -7.06 4.98
CA GLU A 26 -0.23 -7.68 6.13
C GLU A 26 0.60 -7.53 7.42
N PHE A 27 1.92 -7.73 7.34
CA PHE A 27 2.84 -7.52 8.46
C PHE A 27 2.79 -6.08 8.99
N HIS A 28 2.84 -5.08 8.09
CA HIS A 28 2.79 -3.67 8.48
C HIS A 28 1.43 -3.25 9.04
N ILE A 29 0.32 -3.84 8.57
CA ILE A 29 -1.01 -3.66 9.16
C ILE A 29 -1.11 -4.30 10.54
N LYS A 30 -0.53 -5.50 10.75
CA LYS A 30 -0.55 -6.20 12.05
C LYS A 30 0.32 -5.49 13.10
N LEU A 31 1.48 -4.98 12.70
CA LEU A 31 2.42 -4.27 13.58
C LEU A 31 2.19 -2.76 13.65
N TRP A 32 0.98 -2.34 13.30
CA TRP A 32 0.63 -0.93 13.17
C TRP A 32 1.02 -0.10 14.40
N PRO A 33 1.82 0.97 14.26
CA PRO A 33 2.36 1.72 15.41
C PRO A 33 1.34 2.70 16.02
N GLY A 34 0.03 2.45 15.84
CA GLY A 34 -1.03 3.27 16.43
C GLY A 34 -1.14 3.15 17.94
N TYR A 35 -0.34 2.28 18.56
CA TYR A 35 -0.30 2.10 20.00
C TYR A 35 1.15 1.87 20.49
N PRO A 36 1.68 2.69 21.42
CA PRO A 36 1.06 3.89 21.99
C PRO A 36 0.94 5.04 20.98
N ALA A 37 0.11 6.03 21.29
CA ALA A 37 -0.19 7.16 20.40
C ALA A 37 1.07 7.96 20.04
N ALA A 38 1.51 7.88 18.77
CA ALA A 38 2.52 8.78 18.22
C ALA A 38 2.00 10.23 18.15
N GLU A 39 2.87 11.20 17.86
CA GLU A 39 2.46 12.60 17.65
C GLU A 39 1.39 12.73 16.54
N LYS A 40 0.52 13.74 16.63
CA LYS A 40 -0.66 13.87 15.75
C LYS A 40 -0.30 13.83 14.24
N GLU A 41 0.77 14.48 13.85
CA GLU A 41 1.25 14.48 12.46
C GLU A 41 1.68 13.08 12.00
N GLU A 42 2.33 12.33 12.89
CA GLU A 42 2.74 10.96 12.64
C GLU A 42 1.52 10.05 12.54
N GLN A 43 0.50 10.23 13.39
CA GLN A 43 -0.76 9.49 13.25
C GLN A 43 -1.45 9.73 11.91
N VAL A 44 -1.45 10.96 11.39
CA VAL A 44 -2.02 11.28 10.07
C VAL A 44 -1.26 10.58 8.96
N ARG A 45 0.08 10.67 8.95
CA ARG A 45 0.94 9.99 7.97
C ARG A 45 0.76 8.48 8.02
N LEU A 46 0.69 7.93 9.22
CA LEU A 46 0.41 6.52 9.41
C LEU A 46 -0.97 6.20 8.84
N LEU A 47 -2.04 6.90 9.20
CA LEU A 47 -3.39 6.63 8.67
C LEU A 47 -3.43 6.66 7.13
N GLU A 48 -2.73 7.59 6.49
CA GLU A 48 -2.55 7.64 5.04
C GLU A 48 -1.84 6.39 4.52
N LEU A 49 -0.72 6.01 5.11
CA LEU A 49 0.02 4.80 4.77
C LEU A 49 -0.85 3.55 4.90
N ARG A 50 -1.70 3.48 5.94
CA ARG A 50 -2.64 2.36 6.15
C ARG A 50 -3.62 2.23 5.00
N SER A 51 -4.13 3.37 4.55
CA SER A 51 -5.10 3.44 3.48
C SER A 51 -4.47 2.95 2.17
N LEU A 52 -3.25 3.43 1.86
CA LEU A 52 -2.49 3.00 0.69
C LEU A 52 -2.19 1.50 0.72
N LEU A 53 -1.71 1.00 1.86
CA LEU A 53 -1.44 -0.43 2.08
C LEU A 53 -2.69 -1.28 1.90
N ARG A 54 -3.85 -0.84 2.43
CA ARG A 54 -5.11 -1.55 2.27
C ARG A 54 -5.59 -1.58 0.81
N VAL A 55 -5.44 -0.48 0.08
CA VAL A 55 -5.77 -0.42 -1.35
C VAL A 55 -4.87 -1.36 -2.14
N GLY A 56 -3.55 -1.33 -1.89
CA GLY A 56 -2.61 -2.25 -2.53
C GLY A 56 -2.94 -3.72 -2.26
N MET A 57 -3.35 -4.08 -1.04
CA MET A 57 -3.79 -5.44 -0.74
C MET A 57 -5.02 -5.87 -1.56
N LEU A 58 -5.98 -4.96 -1.75
CA LEU A 58 -7.17 -5.24 -2.58
C LEU A 58 -6.75 -5.43 -4.04
N GLU A 59 -5.93 -4.54 -4.59
CA GLU A 59 -5.45 -4.62 -5.98
C GLU A 59 -4.68 -5.92 -6.24
N VAL A 60 -3.81 -6.32 -5.31
CA VAL A 60 -3.08 -7.59 -5.34
C VAL A 60 -4.02 -8.80 -5.24
N SER A 61 -5.07 -8.72 -4.42
CA SER A 61 -6.06 -9.80 -4.28
C SER A 61 -6.88 -10.00 -5.56
N PHE A 62 -7.20 -8.92 -6.28
CA PHE A 62 -7.92 -8.98 -7.56
C PHE A 62 -7.06 -9.45 -8.74
N HIS A 63 -5.73 -9.43 -8.65
CA HIS A 63 -4.84 -9.98 -9.68
C HIS A 63 -4.67 -11.51 -9.57
N LYS A 64 -5.09 -12.12 -8.45
CA LYS A 64 -4.99 -13.57 -8.23
C LYS A 64 -6.14 -14.39 -8.83
N ASP A 65 -7.19 -13.74 -9.33
CA ASP A 65 -8.37 -14.35 -9.99
C ASP A 65 -8.29 -14.24 -11.53
#